data_AF-A0A9X1UCH4-F1
#
_entry.id   AF-A0A9X1UCH4-F1
#
_cell.length_a   1.000
_cell.length_b   1.000
_cell.length_c   1.000
_cell.angle_alpha   90.00
_cell.angle_beta   90.00
_cell.angle_gamma   90.00
#
_symmetry.space_group_name_H-M   'P 1'
#
loop_
_entity.id
_entity.type
_entity.pdbx_description
1 polymer ?
#
loop_
_entity_poly.entity_id
_entity_poly.type
_entity_poly.pdbx_seq_one_letter_code
_entity_poly.pdbx_strand_id
1 'polypeptide(L)'
;MGIAGATSPQECVLLLAVPLTVEEVKADLISLDHHDYARSIEGADFLLPEAVFETHFRPVADAWKICRQRVEPLGVKIIENASSAEVRRVLRDGFRTITIFGHWKGHQVLAGDIIDPVAVANRLQDSTDEMAELIRQATDLSAVQCIAEQSSAEPISTRAALAERLTTAIEAEQALFDLDFQGSDSVGLMHQELSELNRRAIDTWLVGTMISGNRLELRDGLFSPTQVADFGFSAFAGCIHLANCHSTILQRALASPSLRVLGNEEILLPLTFFEVYSTVIALLRPGRPSYPELWLEVLERLRGAEPDHAQLSWKECFIKRLSGFLKR
;
A
#
# COMPACT_ATOMS: atom_id res chain seq x y z
N MET A 1 -17.72 -1.55 25.29
CA MET A 1 -17.06 -2.83 24.96
C MET A 1 -15.63 -2.51 24.55
N GLY A 2 -14.63 -3.18 25.11
CA GLY A 2 -13.23 -2.92 24.77
C GLY A 2 -12.94 -3.29 23.32
N ILE A 3 -12.27 -2.39 22.59
CA ILE A 3 -12.11 -2.40 21.12
C ILE A 3 -11.22 -3.57 20.62
N ALA A 4 -10.52 -4.26 21.51
CA ALA A 4 -9.72 -5.44 21.16
C ALA A 4 -9.70 -6.43 22.35
N GLY A 5 -10.77 -7.20 22.52
CA GLY A 5 -10.75 -8.34 23.43
C GLY A 5 -9.81 -9.44 22.93
N ALA A 6 -9.58 -10.46 23.77
CA ALA A 6 -8.88 -11.68 23.36
C ALA A 6 -9.44 -12.18 22.01
N THR A 7 -8.56 -12.45 21.06
CA THR A 7 -8.90 -12.88 19.70
C THR A 7 -8.42 -14.31 19.50
N SER A 8 -9.24 -15.19 18.95
CA SER A 8 -8.80 -16.52 18.51
C SER A 8 -8.52 -16.55 17.00
N PRO A 9 -7.71 -17.50 16.51
CA PRO A 9 -7.47 -17.64 15.07
C PRO A 9 -8.74 -17.76 14.22
N GLN A 10 -9.81 -18.39 14.73
CA GLN A 10 -11.09 -18.55 14.03
C GLN A 10 -11.85 -17.23 13.83
N GLU A 11 -11.52 -16.21 14.61
CA GLU A 11 -12.08 -14.87 14.51
C GLU A 11 -11.25 -13.97 13.57
N CYS A 12 -10.23 -14.53 12.91
CA CYS A 12 -9.35 -13.84 11.97
C CYS A 12 -9.65 -14.24 10.53
N VAL A 13 -9.52 -13.27 9.62
CA VAL A 13 -9.54 -13.49 8.18
C VAL A 13 -8.37 -12.74 7.52
N LEU A 14 -7.73 -13.42 6.55
CA LEU A 14 -6.69 -12.86 5.69
C LEU A 14 -7.21 -12.79 4.26
N LEU A 15 -7.29 -11.57 3.74
CA LEU A 15 -7.65 -11.22 2.38
C LEU A 15 -6.34 -10.94 1.60
N LEU A 16 -6.05 -11.70 0.54
CA LEU A 16 -4.91 -11.43 -0.33
C LEU A 16 -5.40 -10.86 -1.66
N ALA A 17 -4.86 -9.68 -2.00
CA ALA A 17 -5.17 -8.94 -3.22
C ALA A 17 -3.95 -8.76 -4.14
N VAL A 18 -2.87 -9.49 -3.88
CA VAL A 18 -1.65 -9.47 -4.70
C VAL A 18 -1.61 -10.69 -5.64
N PRO A 19 -0.97 -10.59 -6.81
CA PRO A 19 -0.83 -11.72 -7.71
C PRO A 19 0.10 -12.79 -7.11
N LEU A 20 -0.30 -14.05 -7.24
CA LEU A 20 0.39 -15.23 -6.71
C LEU A 20 0.83 -16.21 -7.82
N THR A 21 0.47 -15.91 -9.06
CA THR A 21 0.79 -16.70 -10.27
C THR A 21 1.32 -15.82 -11.40
N VAL A 22 1.99 -16.45 -12.37
CA VAL A 22 2.49 -15.76 -13.58
C VAL A 22 1.32 -15.20 -14.39
N GLU A 23 0.23 -15.96 -14.47
CA GLU A 23 -0.98 -15.59 -15.21
C GLU A 23 -1.67 -14.37 -14.61
N GLU A 24 -1.70 -14.26 -13.28
CA GLU A 24 -2.20 -13.08 -12.59
C GLU A 24 -1.29 -11.87 -12.84
N VAL A 25 0.04 -12.00 -12.70
CA VAL A 25 0.97 -10.90 -13.05
C VAL A 25 0.77 -10.44 -14.49
N LYS A 26 0.66 -11.38 -15.43
CA LYS A 26 0.42 -11.06 -16.84
C LYS A 26 -0.90 -10.31 -17.04
N ALA A 27 -1.97 -10.72 -16.36
CA ALA A 27 -3.25 -10.02 -16.42
C ALA A 27 -3.19 -8.61 -15.83
N ASP A 28 -2.47 -8.45 -14.72
CA ASP A 28 -2.31 -7.18 -14.00
C ASP A 28 -1.47 -6.19 -14.83
N LEU A 29 -0.42 -6.66 -15.51
CA LEU A 29 0.39 -5.83 -16.42
C LEU A 29 -0.41 -5.31 -17.64
N ILE A 30 -1.44 -6.02 -18.08
CA ILE A 30 -2.30 -5.61 -19.20
C ILE A 30 -3.37 -4.59 -18.75
N SER A 31 -3.80 -4.67 -17.49
CA SER A 31 -4.97 -3.93 -16.97
C SER A 31 -4.57 -2.58 -16.35
N LEU A 32 -4.18 -1.64 -17.22
CA LEU A 32 -3.50 -0.40 -16.84
C LEU A 32 -4.22 0.46 -15.80
N ASP A 33 -5.54 0.51 -15.80
CA ASP A 33 -6.38 1.34 -14.92
C ASP A 33 -6.89 0.60 -13.68
N HIS A 34 -6.67 -0.72 -13.59
CA HIS A 34 -7.18 -1.57 -12.52
C HIS A 34 -6.08 -2.07 -11.57
N HIS A 35 -4.84 -2.19 -12.05
CA HIS A 35 -3.73 -2.77 -11.29
C HIS A 35 -2.45 -1.94 -11.39
N ASP A 36 -1.75 -1.79 -10.28
CA ASP A 36 -0.52 -1.00 -10.17
C ASP A 36 0.66 -1.82 -9.68
N TYR A 37 0.44 -2.83 -8.84
CA TYR A 37 1.53 -3.47 -8.10
C TYR A 37 2.62 -4.05 -9.02
N ALA A 38 2.23 -4.88 -9.99
CA ALA A 38 3.18 -5.46 -10.95
C ALA A 38 3.90 -4.39 -11.79
N ARG A 39 3.20 -3.32 -12.18
CA ARG A 39 3.75 -2.22 -13.00
C ARG A 39 4.73 -1.36 -12.20
N SER A 40 4.43 -1.11 -10.93
CA SER A 40 5.26 -0.31 -10.03
C SER A 40 6.64 -0.93 -9.79
N ILE A 41 6.71 -2.26 -9.90
CA ILE A 41 7.93 -3.05 -9.74
C ILE A 41 8.76 -3.09 -11.03
N GLU A 42 8.10 -3.16 -12.18
CA GLU A 42 8.77 -3.31 -13.48
C GLU A 42 9.65 -2.09 -13.84
N GLY A 43 9.34 -0.90 -13.33
CA GLY A 43 9.95 0.32 -13.82
C GLY A 43 9.65 0.51 -15.33
N ALA A 44 10.24 1.48 -15.99
CA ALA A 44 9.95 1.73 -17.42
C ALA A 44 10.55 0.67 -18.38
N ASP A 45 11.22 -0.36 -17.86
CA ASP A 45 11.95 -1.36 -18.65
C ASP A 45 11.11 -2.62 -18.80
N PHE A 46 10.58 -2.83 -20.01
CA PHE A 46 9.71 -3.95 -20.42
C PHE A 46 10.32 -5.33 -20.10
N LEU A 47 10.06 -5.87 -18.92
CA LEU A 47 10.42 -7.23 -18.55
C LEU A 47 9.29 -8.16 -18.99
N LEU A 48 9.68 -9.36 -19.45
CA LEU A 48 8.69 -10.41 -19.70
C LEU A 48 7.93 -10.70 -18.38
N PRO A 49 6.59 -10.85 -18.40
CA PRO A 49 5.80 -11.12 -17.19
C PRO A 49 6.34 -12.26 -16.33
N GLU A 50 6.92 -13.29 -16.97
CA GLU A 50 7.59 -14.40 -16.32
C GLU A 50 8.80 -13.94 -15.49
N ALA A 51 9.62 -13.04 -16.00
CA ALA A 51 10.79 -12.49 -15.31
C ALA A 51 10.40 -11.60 -14.13
N VAL A 52 9.34 -10.78 -14.30
CA VAL A 52 8.74 -9.98 -13.21
C VAL A 52 8.25 -10.91 -12.11
N PHE A 53 7.52 -11.97 -12.49
CA PHE A 53 7.03 -12.94 -11.53
C PHE A 53 8.16 -13.65 -10.79
N GLU A 54 9.13 -14.25 -11.49
CA GLU A 54 10.22 -14.98 -10.83
C GLU A 54 11.06 -14.11 -9.89
N THR A 55 11.30 -12.85 -10.27
CA THR A 55 12.14 -11.95 -9.47
C THR A 55 11.40 -11.40 -8.25
N HIS A 56 10.15 -10.99 -8.42
CA HIS A 56 9.46 -10.17 -7.41
C HIS A 56 8.29 -10.87 -6.74
N PHE A 57 7.54 -11.71 -7.45
CA PHE A 57 6.30 -12.31 -6.94
C PHE A 57 6.45 -13.77 -6.52
N ARG A 58 7.35 -14.54 -7.13
CA ARG A 58 7.65 -15.93 -6.74
C ARG A 58 8.06 -16.03 -5.27
N PRO A 59 8.97 -15.18 -4.72
CA PRO A 59 9.30 -15.23 -3.30
C PRO A 59 8.08 -14.94 -2.40
N VAL A 60 7.19 -14.04 -2.82
CA VAL A 60 5.96 -13.68 -2.11
C VAL A 60 4.97 -14.85 -2.14
N ALA A 61 4.75 -15.45 -3.31
CA ALA A 61 3.86 -16.61 -3.51
C ALA A 61 4.34 -17.84 -2.72
N ASP A 62 5.65 -18.08 -2.66
CA ASP A 62 6.20 -19.21 -1.91
C ASP A 62 6.15 -18.97 -0.39
N ALA A 63 6.42 -17.74 0.07
CA ALA A 63 6.21 -17.37 1.48
C ALA A 63 4.74 -17.47 1.87
N TRP A 64 3.83 -17.05 0.99
CA TRP A 64 2.40 -17.21 1.17
C TRP A 64 1.99 -18.68 1.34
N LYS A 65 2.44 -19.58 0.47
CA LYS A 65 2.14 -21.03 0.59
C LYS A 65 2.54 -21.59 1.95
N ILE A 66 3.72 -21.21 2.45
CA ILE A 66 4.21 -21.63 3.76
C ILE A 66 3.32 -21.05 4.88
N CYS A 67 2.99 -19.77 4.80
CA CYS A 67 2.08 -19.10 5.76
C CYS A 67 0.73 -19.81 5.81
N ARG A 68 0.10 -20.05 4.65
CA ARG A 68 -1.18 -20.74 4.50
C ARG A 68 -1.19 -22.10 5.21
N GLN A 69 -0.18 -22.92 4.98
CA GLN A 69 -0.04 -24.23 5.62
C GLN A 69 0.02 -24.16 7.16
N ARG A 70 0.46 -23.02 7.73
CA ARG A 70 0.56 -22.82 9.17
C ARG A 70 -0.73 -22.25 9.77
N VAL A 71 -1.39 -21.32 9.08
CA VAL A 71 -2.51 -20.55 9.66
C VAL A 71 -3.89 -21.15 9.33
N GLU A 72 -4.04 -21.80 8.18
CA GLU A 72 -5.32 -22.43 7.76
C GLU A 72 -5.74 -23.54 8.73
N PRO A 73 -4.86 -24.48 9.17
CA PRO A 73 -5.24 -25.51 10.15
C PRO A 73 -5.60 -24.95 11.54
N LEU A 74 -5.17 -23.73 11.85
CA LEU A 74 -5.54 -23.04 13.09
C LEU A 74 -6.93 -22.41 13.00
N GLY A 75 -7.55 -22.39 11.81
CA GLY A 75 -8.92 -21.93 11.59
C GLY A 75 -9.03 -20.50 11.07
N VAL A 76 -7.93 -19.86 10.67
CA VAL A 76 -7.97 -18.54 10.00
C VAL A 76 -8.70 -18.69 8.66
N LYS A 77 -9.68 -17.83 8.38
CA LYS A 77 -10.30 -17.77 7.06
C LYS A 77 -9.35 -17.12 6.07
N ILE A 78 -9.17 -17.73 4.91
CA ILE A 78 -8.30 -17.21 3.84
C ILE A 78 -9.16 -16.96 2.60
N ILE A 79 -8.96 -15.80 1.98
CA ILE A 79 -9.57 -15.43 0.71
C ILE A 79 -8.46 -14.88 -0.19
N GLU A 80 -8.07 -15.66 -1.19
CA GLU A 80 -7.17 -15.24 -2.27
C GLU A 80 -7.97 -14.47 -3.32
N ASN A 81 -7.30 -13.63 -4.12
CA ASN A 81 -7.95 -12.80 -5.14
C ASN A 81 -9.08 -11.92 -4.57
N ALA A 82 -8.84 -11.34 -3.39
CA ALA A 82 -9.83 -10.54 -2.67
C ALA A 82 -10.23 -9.27 -3.43
N SER A 83 -11.50 -9.18 -3.78
CA SER A 83 -12.13 -8.01 -4.39
C SER A 83 -12.81 -7.11 -3.35
N SER A 84 -13.28 -5.93 -3.76
CA SER A 84 -14.09 -5.06 -2.91
C SER A 84 -15.36 -5.74 -2.40
N ALA A 85 -15.97 -6.63 -3.19
CA ALA A 85 -17.13 -7.41 -2.78
C ALA A 85 -16.80 -8.37 -1.62
N GLU A 86 -15.63 -9.00 -1.66
CA GLU A 86 -15.14 -9.89 -0.61
C GLU A 86 -14.84 -9.13 0.68
N VAL A 87 -14.23 -7.95 0.59
CA VAL A 87 -14.01 -7.06 1.75
C VAL A 87 -15.36 -6.70 2.39
N ARG A 88 -16.32 -6.22 1.60
CA ARG A 88 -17.68 -5.87 2.07
C ARG A 88 -18.38 -7.06 2.73
N ARG A 89 -18.21 -8.27 2.19
CA ARG A 89 -18.80 -9.49 2.76
C ARG A 89 -18.19 -9.80 4.12
N VAL A 90 -16.86 -9.85 4.21
CA VAL A 90 -16.12 -10.18 5.43
C VAL A 90 -16.43 -9.21 6.58
N LEU A 91 -16.64 -7.92 6.29
CA LEU A 91 -17.06 -6.94 7.29
C LEU A 91 -18.39 -7.29 7.98
N ARG A 92 -19.23 -8.13 7.37
CA ARG A 92 -20.53 -8.58 7.90
C ARG A 92 -20.49 -9.97 8.52
N ASP A 93 -19.42 -10.73 8.30
CA ASP A 93 -19.32 -12.15 8.68
C ASP A 93 -18.93 -12.37 10.16
N GLY A 94 -18.76 -11.29 10.93
CA GLY A 94 -18.53 -11.35 12.39
C GLY A 94 -17.09 -11.64 12.81
N PHE A 95 -16.11 -11.48 11.92
CA PHE A 95 -14.69 -11.55 12.27
C PHE A 95 -14.30 -10.43 13.24
N ARG A 96 -13.32 -10.69 14.12
CA ARG A 96 -12.74 -9.65 14.99
C ARG A 96 -11.53 -8.97 14.37
N THR A 97 -10.79 -9.71 13.54
CA THR A 97 -9.59 -9.20 12.86
C THR A 97 -9.67 -9.50 11.38
N ILE A 98 -9.62 -8.45 10.56
CA ILE A 98 -9.55 -8.57 9.11
C ILE A 98 -8.20 -8.02 8.68
N THR A 99 -7.38 -8.87 8.09
CA THR A 99 -6.09 -8.47 7.51
C THR A 99 -6.23 -8.40 6.00
N ILE A 100 -5.94 -7.23 5.43
CA ILE A 100 -5.92 -7.00 3.98
C ILE A 100 -4.46 -6.93 3.57
N PHE A 101 -3.97 -7.95 2.87
CA PHE A 101 -2.68 -7.95 2.22
C PHE A 101 -2.85 -7.51 0.77
N GLY A 102 -2.76 -6.20 0.55
CA GLY A 102 -2.95 -5.55 -0.75
C GLY A 102 -1.84 -4.54 -1.01
N HIS A 103 -1.68 -4.16 -2.28
CA HIS A 103 -0.75 -3.09 -2.65
C HIS A 103 -1.37 -1.72 -2.40
N TRP A 104 -0.53 -0.76 -2.02
CA TRP A 104 -0.90 0.64 -1.99
C TRP A 104 -0.18 1.36 -3.12
N LYS A 105 -0.94 1.85 -4.10
CA LYS A 105 -0.43 2.80 -5.07
C LYS A 105 -0.15 4.11 -4.35
N GLY A 106 1.12 4.40 -4.10
CA GLY A 106 1.58 5.53 -3.30
C GLY A 106 1.35 6.90 -3.95
N HIS A 107 1.99 7.92 -3.35
CA HIS A 107 1.92 9.30 -3.83
C HIS A 107 2.78 9.55 -5.07
N GLN A 108 3.85 8.77 -5.26
CA GLN A 108 4.81 8.94 -6.36
C GLN A 108 4.16 8.70 -7.73
N VAL A 109 4.45 9.58 -8.69
CA VAL A 109 3.99 9.46 -10.08
C VAL A 109 5.00 8.62 -10.82
N LEU A 110 4.53 7.56 -11.47
CA LEU A 110 5.37 6.73 -12.34
C LEU A 110 5.18 7.12 -13.80
N ALA A 111 6.16 6.83 -14.66
CA ALA A 111 6.04 7.07 -16.10
C ALA A 111 4.80 6.38 -16.70
N GLY A 112 4.48 5.18 -16.21
CA GLY A 112 3.29 4.41 -16.60
C GLY A 112 1.97 5.00 -16.11
N ASP A 113 1.99 6.00 -15.21
CA ASP A 113 0.77 6.69 -14.77
C ASP A 113 0.31 7.75 -15.76
N ILE A 114 1.20 8.27 -16.61
CA ILE A 114 0.87 9.36 -17.51
C ILE A 114 0.25 8.79 -18.79
N ILE A 115 -1.05 9.04 -18.96
CA ILE A 115 -1.83 8.57 -20.10
C ILE A 115 -1.58 9.50 -21.30
N ASP A 116 -1.73 10.81 -21.08
CA ASP A 116 -1.55 11.85 -22.10
C ASP A 116 -0.42 12.82 -21.68
N PRO A 117 0.84 12.52 -22.04
CA PRO A 117 1.97 13.37 -21.66
C PRO A 117 1.90 14.77 -22.28
N VAL A 118 1.28 14.93 -23.45
CA VAL A 118 1.18 16.24 -24.12
C VAL A 118 0.17 17.12 -23.38
N ALA A 119 -0.99 16.59 -23.02
CA ALA A 119 -1.97 17.33 -22.22
C ALA A 119 -1.39 17.75 -20.85
N VAL A 120 -0.65 16.86 -20.19
CA VAL A 120 0.04 17.19 -18.92
C VAL A 120 1.07 18.29 -19.11
N ALA A 121 1.94 18.19 -20.13
CA ALA A 121 2.96 19.20 -20.42
C ALA A 121 2.34 20.57 -20.73
N ASN A 122 1.36 20.62 -21.63
CA ASN A 122 0.66 21.87 -21.98
C ASN A 122 -0.03 22.47 -20.76
N ARG A 123 -0.66 21.65 -19.91
CA ARG A 123 -1.31 22.14 -18.69
C ARG A 123 -0.32 22.75 -17.70
N LEU A 124 0.88 22.16 -17.56
CA LEU A 124 1.96 22.70 -16.73
C LEU A 124 2.58 23.99 -17.30
N GLN A 125 2.65 24.12 -18.63
CA GLN A 125 3.28 25.27 -19.29
C GLN A 125 2.32 26.44 -19.48
N ASP A 126 1.14 26.19 -20.04
CA ASP A 126 0.24 27.21 -20.57
C ASP A 126 -0.78 27.67 -19.54
N SER A 127 -1.04 26.87 -18.50
CA SER A 127 -2.05 27.23 -17.50
C SER A 127 -1.54 28.35 -16.58
N THR A 128 -2.39 29.34 -16.36
CA THR A 128 -2.22 30.41 -15.37
C THR A 128 -2.95 30.11 -14.06
N ASP A 129 -3.41 28.88 -13.85
CA ASP A 129 -4.01 28.49 -12.57
C ASP A 129 -2.95 28.33 -11.47
N GLU A 130 -3.38 28.50 -10.22
CA GLU A 130 -2.53 28.49 -9.04
C GLU A 130 -1.78 27.15 -8.88
N MET A 131 -2.43 26.03 -9.17
CA MET A 131 -1.79 24.70 -9.11
C MET A 131 -0.59 24.61 -10.04
N ALA A 132 -0.73 25.07 -11.29
CA ALA A 132 0.36 25.11 -12.24
C ALA A 132 1.50 25.98 -11.69
N GLU A 133 1.20 27.18 -11.18
CA GLU A 133 2.21 28.05 -10.55
C GLU A 133 2.94 27.40 -9.38
N LEU A 134 2.24 26.71 -8.49
CA LEU A 134 2.83 26.03 -7.34
C LEU A 134 3.76 24.89 -7.78
N ILE A 135 3.32 24.04 -8.72
CA ILE A 135 4.17 22.97 -9.27
C ILE A 135 5.40 23.56 -9.97
N ARG A 136 5.21 24.66 -10.70
CA ARG A 136 6.27 25.42 -11.38
C ARG A 136 7.29 26.03 -10.42
N GLN A 137 6.87 26.43 -9.22
CA GLN A 137 7.78 26.94 -8.18
C GLN A 137 8.52 25.80 -7.47
N ALA A 138 7.87 24.66 -7.28
CA ALA A 138 8.44 23.47 -6.65
C ALA A 138 9.43 22.72 -7.56
N THR A 139 9.48 23.03 -8.86
CA THR A 139 10.28 22.29 -9.85
C THR A 139 11.05 23.21 -10.80
N ASP A 140 12.23 22.79 -11.27
CA ASP A 140 12.96 23.51 -12.32
C ASP A 140 12.37 23.17 -13.70
N LEU A 141 11.64 24.12 -14.28
CA LEU A 141 10.92 23.97 -15.55
C LEU A 141 11.75 24.18 -16.80
N SER A 142 13.01 24.59 -16.68
CA SER A 142 13.88 24.79 -17.85
C SER A 142 13.97 23.51 -18.71
N ALA A 143 13.77 22.33 -18.10
CA ALA A 143 13.68 21.05 -18.77
C ALA A 143 12.30 20.72 -19.40
N VAL A 144 11.20 21.29 -18.88
CA VAL A 144 9.83 21.00 -19.34
C VAL A 144 9.54 21.68 -20.68
N GLN A 145 10.12 22.86 -20.93
CA GLN A 145 10.01 23.59 -22.21
C GLN A 145 10.49 22.75 -23.40
N CYS A 146 11.59 22.01 -23.24
CA CYS A 146 12.10 21.09 -24.27
C CYS A 146 11.13 19.94 -24.62
N ILE A 147 10.25 19.54 -23.70
CA ILE A 147 9.37 18.38 -23.88
C ILE A 147 8.16 18.70 -24.75
N ALA A 148 7.52 19.86 -24.56
CA ALA A 148 6.36 20.25 -25.37
C ALA A 148 6.75 20.64 -26.81
N GLU A 149 7.98 21.15 -27.00
CA GLU A 149 8.48 21.58 -28.30
C GLU A 149 9.02 20.42 -29.15
N GLN A 150 9.39 19.29 -28.53
CA GLN A 150 9.95 18.13 -29.22
C GLN A 150 8.87 17.10 -29.59
N SER A 151 8.22 17.29 -30.75
CA SER A 151 7.41 16.23 -31.40
C SER A 151 8.20 14.95 -31.75
N SER A 152 9.53 14.94 -31.55
CA SER A 152 10.45 13.84 -31.87
C SER A 152 10.97 13.06 -30.66
N ALA A 153 10.62 13.43 -29.43
CA ALA A 153 11.06 12.69 -28.24
C ALA A 153 10.33 11.33 -28.14
N GLU A 154 11.03 10.29 -27.70
CA GLU A 154 10.38 9.00 -27.43
C GLU A 154 9.30 9.19 -26.34
N PRO A 155 8.08 8.66 -26.52
CA PRO A 155 6.99 8.84 -25.56
C PRO A 155 7.34 8.41 -24.12
N ILE A 156 8.25 7.46 -23.96
CA ILE A 156 8.66 6.90 -22.66
C ILE A 156 9.55 7.88 -21.89
N SER A 157 10.57 8.46 -22.53
CA SER A 157 11.48 9.42 -21.86
C SER A 157 10.75 10.68 -21.44
N THR A 158 9.79 11.12 -22.25
CA THR A 158 8.89 12.23 -21.94
C THR A 158 8.05 11.94 -20.69
N ARG A 159 7.42 10.77 -20.62
CA ARG A 159 6.61 10.36 -19.45
C ARG A 159 7.47 10.26 -18.19
N ALA A 160 8.67 9.68 -18.28
CA ALA A 160 9.58 9.57 -17.14
C ALA A 160 9.97 10.95 -16.59
N ALA A 161 10.33 11.89 -17.46
CA ALA A 161 10.67 13.25 -17.05
C ALA A 161 9.49 13.99 -16.39
N LEU A 162 8.28 13.89 -16.98
CA LEU A 162 7.08 14.47 -16.37
C LEU A 162 6.74 13.85 -15.00
N ALA A 163 6.87 12.53 -14.89
CA ALA A 163 6.61 11.78 -13.66
C ALA A 163 7.57 12.19 -12.53
N GLU A 164 8.86 12.35 -12.84
CA GLU A 164 9.89 12.84 -11.91
C GLU A 164 9.55 14.26 -11.40
N ARG A 165 9.14 15.16 -12.29
CA ARG A 165 8.78 16.54 -11.93
C ARG A 165 7.53 16.59 -11.05
N LEU A 166 6.48 15.89 -11.43
CA LEU A 166 5.26 15.82 -10.61
C LEU A 166 5.56 15.21 -9.24
N THR A 167 6.37 14.15 -9.18
CA THR A 167 6.79 13.55 -7.89
C THR A 167 7.59 14.54 -7.04
N THR A 168 8.51 15.30 -7.65
CA THR A 168 9.27 16.35 -6.96
C THR A 168 8.33 17.41 -6.37
N ALA A 169 7.33 17.85 -7.12
CA ALA A 169 6.33 18.81 -6.62
C ALA A 169 5.47 18.21 -5.50
N ILE A 170 5.13 16.93 -5.58
CA ILE A 170 4.34 16.23 -4.57
C ILE A 170 5.11 16.13 -3.25
N GLU A 171 6.39 15.78 -3.33
CA GLU A 171 7.27 15.57 -2.18
C GLU A 171 7.88 16.88 -1.66
N ALA A 172 7.64 18.01 -2.33
CA ALA A 172 7.99 19.31 -1.80
C ALA A 172 7.24 19.58 -0.49
N GLU A 173 7.91 20.20 0.49
CA GLU A 173 7.31 20.59 1.77
C GLU A 173 6.33 21.79 1.63
N GLN A 174 5.72 21.94 0.47
CA GLN A 174 4.74 22.96 0.11
C GLN A 174 3.40 22.28 -0.19
N ALA A 175 2.32 22.78 0.42
CA ALA A 175 0.97 22.30 0.12
C ALA A 175 0.54 22.77 -1.27
N LEU A 176 0.05 21.84 -2.08
CA LEU A 176 -0.55 22.08 -3.39
C LEU A 176 -2.08 22.18 -3.32
N PHE A 177 -2.62 22.48 -2.13
CA PHE A 177 -4.04 22.51 -1.86
C PHE A 177 -4.34 23.54 -0.79
N ASP A 178 -5.58 24.02 -0.78
CA ASP A 178 -6.04 24.96 0.23
C ASP A 178 -6.19 24.27 1.59
N LEU A 179 -5.44 24.78 2.56
CA LEU A 179 -5.55 24.40 3.95
C LEU A 179 -6.59 25.30 4.62
N ASP A 180 -7.89 25.00 4.46
CA ASP A 180 -8.95 25.73 5.16
C ASP A 180 -9.03 25.25 6.62
N PHE A 181 -8.04 25.62 7.43
CA PHE A 181 -8.04 25.38 8.87
C PHE A 181 -8.88 26.45 9.58
N GLN A 182 -10.20 26.44 9.39
CA GLN A 182 -11.07 27.29 10.20
C GLN A 182 -11.21 26.73 11.61
N GLY A 183 -10.32 27.16 12.52
CA GLY A 183 -10.58 27.15 13.96
C GLY A 183 -10.20 25.90 14.76
N SER A 184 -9.42 24.98 14.21
CA SER A 184 -8.77 23.92 14.99
C SER A 184 -7.27 24.18 15.07
N ASP A 185 -6.67 23.94 16.24
CA ASP A 185 -5.21 23.89 16.46
C ASP A 185 -4.53 23.30 15.23
N SER A 186 -3.49 23.98 14.72
CA SER A 186 -2.77 23.60 13.51
C SER A 186 -2.38 22.12 13.59
N VAL A 187 -3.16 21.25 12.95
CA VAL A 187 -2.84 19.83 12.87
C VAL A 187 -1.66 19.76 11.93
N GLY A 188 -0.46 19.66 12.50
CA GLY A 188 0.75 19.43 11.73
C GLY A 188 0.56 18.18 10.88
N LEU A 189 0.68 18.32 9.57
CA LEU A 189 0.71 17.18 8.67
C LEU A 189 2.10 16.55 8.74
N MET A 190 2.14 15.23 8.83
CA MET A 190 3.39 14.50 8.64
C MET A 190 3.83 14.62 7.18
N HIS A 191 5.14 14.49 6.90
CA HIS A 191 5.66 14.60 5.53
C HIS A 191 4.93 13.67 4.55
N GLN A 192 4.70 12.41 4.94
CA GLN A 192 3.97 11.46 4.10
C GLN A 192 2.52 11.90 3.86
N GLU A 193 1.83 12.46 4.85
CA GLU A 193 0.46 12.94 4.71
C GLU A 193 0.38 14.12 3.74
N LEU A 194 1.36 15.02 3.82
CA LEU A 194 1.49 16.14 2.88
C LEU A 194 1.66 15.61 1.44
N SER A 195 2.58 14.67 1.22
CA SER A 195 2.79 14.06 -0.10
C SER A 195 1.54 13.33 -0.62
N GLU A 196 0.83 12.59 0.25
CA GLU A 196 -0.42 11.94 -0.13
C GLU A 196 -1.51 12.98 -0.51
N LEU A 197 -1.64 14.08 0.24
CA LEU A 197 -2.61 15.14 -0.07
C LEU A 197 -2.23 15.93 -1.33
N ASN A 198 -0.95 16.22 -1.54
CA ASN A 198 -0.43 16.84 -2.75
C ASN A 198 -0.72 15.98 -3.98
N ARG A 199 -0.45 14.67 -3.93
CA ARG A 199 -0.81 13.76 -5.03
C ARG A 199 -2.31 13.79 -5.32
N ARG A 200 -3.17 13.82 -4.30
CA ARG A 200 -4.62 13.91 -4.50
C ARG A 200 -5.04 15.20 -5.20
N ALA A 201 -4.40 16.33 -4.86
CA ALA A 201 -4.68 17.61 -5.49
C ALA A 201 -4.27 17.59 -6.98
N ILE A 202 -3.09 17.06 -7.29
CA ILE A 202 -2.64 16.84 -8.67
C ILE A 202 -3.56 15.89 -9.44
N ASP A 203 -3.96 14.76 -8.86
CA ASP A 203 -4.88 13.80 -9.50
C ASP A 203 -6.22 14.46 -9.87
N THR A 204 -6.70 15.39 -9.04
CA THR A 204 -7.93 16.14 -9.30
C THR A 204 -7.73 17.15 -10.43
N TRP A 205 -6.60 17.85 -10.44
CA TRP A 205 -6.27 18.85 -11.45
C TRP A 205 -5.97 18.25 -12.83
N LEU A 206 -5.36 17.06 -12.86
CA LEU A 206 -4.99 16.30 -14.07
C LEU A 206 -5.95 15.13 -14.34
N VAL A 207 -7.24 15.31 -14.01
CA VAL A 207 -8.24 14.27 -14.18
C VAL A 207 -8.30 13.78 -15.64
N GLY A 208 -8.20 12.46 -15.83
CA GLY A 208 -8.25 11.81 -17.14
C GLY A 208 -6.95 11.84 -17.94
N THR A 209 -5.92 12.59 -17.51
CA THR A 209 -4.61 12.60 -18.19
C THR A 209 -3.59 11.68 -17.50
N MET A 210 -3.89 11.23 -16.28
CA MET A 210 -3.06 10.31 -15.51
C MET A 210 -3.87 9.33 -14.66
N ILE A 211 -3.26 8.21 -14.31
CA ILE A 211 -3.77 7.24 -13.33
C ILE A 211 -3.60 7.84 -11.93
N SER A 212 -4.70 7.87 -11.16
CA SER A 212 -4.67 8.43 -9.82
C SER A 212 -3.79 7.62 -8.87
N GLY A 213 -3.04 8.31 -8.02
CA GLY A 213 -2.29 7.72 -6.92
C GLY A 213 -3.14 7.56 -5.68
N ASN A 214 -2.51 7.16 -4.58
CA ASN A 214 -3.14 6.95 -3.29
C ASN A 214 -4.38 6.05 -3.37
N ARG A 215 -4.18 4.81 -3.82
CA ARG A 215 -5.24 3.82 -4.00
C ARG A 215 -4.86 2.49 -3.37
N LEU A 216 -5.82 1.88 -2.66
CA LEU A 216 -5.72 0.49 -2.24
C LEU A 216 -6.06 -0.37 -3.44
N GLU A 217 -5.12 -1.22 -3.82
CA GLU A 217 -5.32 -2.19 -4.88
C GLU A 217 -5.98 -3.45 -4.32
N LEU A 218 -7.14 -3.77 -4.87
CA LEU A 218 -7.85 -5.04 -4.70
C LEU A 218 -7.94 -5.76 -6.04
N ARG A 219 -8.42 -7.01 -6.04
CA ARG A 219 -8.47 -7.81 -7.26
C ARG A 219 -9.29 -7.16 -8.38
N ASP A 220 -10.30 -6.37 -8.03
CA ASP A 220 -11.24 -5.73 -8.94
C ASP A 220 -10.95 -4.25 -9.21
N GLY A 221 -9.84 -3.71 -8.70
CA GLY A 221 -9.41 -2.36 -9.07
C GLY A 221 -8.68 -1.57 -7.98
N LEU A 222 -8.50 -0.28 -8.28
CA LEU A 222 -7.86 0.72 -7.42
C LEU A 222 -8.90 1.56 -6.69
N PHE A 223 -8.88 1.56 -5.36
CA PHE A 223 -9.89 2.23 -4.53
C PHE A 223 -9.29 3.39 -3.71
N SER A 224 -9.88 4.57 -3.81
CA SER A 224 -9.51 5.74 -3.00
C SER A 224 -9.85 5.53 -1.52
N PRO A 225 -9.19 6.25 -0.59
CA PRO A 225 -9.54 6.21 0.83
C PRO A 225 -11.03 6.39 1.11
N THR A 226 -11.69 7.30 0.41
CA THR A 226 -13.13 7.53 0.54
C THR A 226 -13.94 6.31 0.08
N GLN A 227 -13.61 5.74 -1.09
CA GLN A 227 -14.29 4.53 -1.57
C GLN A 227 -14.09 3.34 -0.64
N VAL A 228 -12.89 3.18 -0.06
CA VAL A 228 -12.61 2.10 0.89
C VAL A 228 -13.39 2.33 2.19
N ALA A 229 -13.45 3.55 2.72
CA ALA A 229 -14.27 3.87 3.90
C ALA A 229 -15.76 3.50 3.68
N ASP A 230 -16.26 3.67 2.46
CA ASP A 230 -17.63 3.30 2.05
C ASP A 230 -17.87 1.79 1.89
N PHE A 231 -16.89 0.93 2.19
CA PHE A 231 -17.08 -0.52 2.22
C PHE A 231 -17.93 -1.00 3.40
N GLY A 232 -18.14 -0.14 4.41
CA GLY A 232 -18.94 -0.44 5.60
C GLY A 232 -18.13 -0.59 6.88
N PHE A 233 -16.89 -0.08 6.91
CA PHE A 233 -16.02 -0.12 8.09
C PHE A 233 -16.60 0.61 9.30
N SER A 234 -17.46 1.61 9.08
CA SER A 234 -18.14 2.36 10.14
C SER A 234 -19.05 1.49 11.03
N ALA A 235 -19.57 0.38 10.51
CA ALA A 235 -20.39 -0.58 11.25
C ALA A 235 -19.57 -1.71 11.88
N PHE A 236 -18.30 -1.84 11.51
CA PHE A 236 -17.42 -2.90 12.00
C PHE A 236 -16.80 -2.50 13.34
N ALA A 237 -16.74 -3.46 14.27
CA ALA A 237 -16.13 -3.30 15.58
C ALA A 237 -15.05 -4.36 15.77
N GLY A 238 -13.78 -3.94 15.72
CA GLY A 238 -12.65 -4.86 15.75
C GLY A 238 -11.37 -4.23 15.23
N CYS A 239 -10.51 -5.08 14.65
CA CYS A 239 -9.21 -4.70 14.11
C CYS A 239 -9.18 -4.86 12.58
N ILE A 240 -8.74 -3.83 11.87
CA ILE A 240 -8.35 -3.92 10.45
C ILE A 240 -6.84 -3.78 10.39
N HIS A 241 -6.18 -4.76 9.80
CA HIS A 241 -4.76 -4.70 9.53
C HIS A 241 -4.54 -4.52 8.02
N LEU A 242 -4.12 -3.30 7.64
CA LEU A 242 -3.74 -2.96 6.28
C LEU A 242 -2.27 -3.38 6.07
N ALA A 243 -2.08 -4.63 5.68
CA ALA A 243 -0.77 -5.21 5.45
C ALA A 243 -0.25 -4.82 4.05
N ASN A 244 1.05 -4.51 3.96
CA ASN A 244 1.70 -4.00 2.73
C ASN A 244 1.14 -2.64 2.23
N CYS A 245 0.34 -1.95 3.06
CA CYS A 245 -0.16 -0.62 2.82
C CYS A 245 0.44 0.34 3.86
N HIS A 246 0.95 1.47 3.38
CA HIS A 246 1.63 2.48 4.19
C HIS A 246 0.83 3.77 4.30
N SER A 247 -0.41 3.76 3.82
CA SER A 247 -1.13 5.01 3.66
C SER A 247 -1.61 5.58 4.99
N THR A 248 -1.10 6.75 5.32
CA THR A 248 -1.54 7.50 6.49
C THR A 248 -2.95 8.05 6.28
N ILE A 249 -3.27 8.53 5.07
CA ILE A 249 -4.60 9.02 4.76
C ILE A 249 -5.67 7.91 4.74
N LEU A 250 -5.34 6.69 4.30
CA LEU A 250 -6.27 5.57 4.36
C LEU A 250 -6.54 5.16 5.81
N GLN A 251 -5.48 5.06 6.62
CA GLN A 251 -5.61 4.74 8.04
C GLN A 251 -6.52 5.75 8.76
N ARG A 252 -6.33 7.05 8.48
CA ARG A 252 -7.19 8.12 9.00
C ARG A 252 -8.62 8.04 8.48
N ALA A 253 -8.82 7.75 7.19
CA ALA A 253 -10.14 7.63 6.59
C ALA A 253 -10.96 6.47 7.19
N LEU A 254 -10.28 5.41 7.67
CA LEU A 254 -10.93 4.29 8.34
C LEU A 254 -11.10 4.51 9.84
N ALA A 255 -10.31 5.38 10.47
CA ALA A 255 -10.28 5.54 11.92
C ALA A 255 -11.67 5.85 12.49
N SER A 256 -12.10 5.06 13.47
CA SER A 256 -13.35 5.26 14.20
C SER A 256 -13.21 4.78 15.65
N PRO A 257 -14.07 5.23 16.59
CA PRO A 257 -14.00 4.79 17.97
C PRO A 257 -14.21 3.28 18.17
N SER A 258 -14.86 2.58 17.24
CA SER A 258 -15.10 1.14 17.30
C SER A 258 -14.07 0.32 16.53
N LEU A 259 -13.21 0.97 15.74
CA LEU A 259 -12.27 0.33 14.84
C LEU A 259 -10.83 0.67 15.19
N ARG A 260 -10.03 -0.37 15.44
CA ARG A 260 -8.57 -0.24 15.48
C ARG A 260 -8.01 -0.53 14.10
N VAL A 261 -7.30 0.44 13.54
CA VAL A 261 -6.56 0.27 12.29
C VAL A 261 -5.09 0.04 12.63
N LEU A 262 -4.52 -1.03 12.08
CA LEU A 262 -3.09 -1.30 12.07
C LEU A 262 -2.59 -1.10 10.65
N GLY A 263 -1.75 -0.10 10.44
CA GLY A 263 -0.92 0.03 9.25
C GLY A 263 0.54 0.02 9.64
N ASN A 264 1.43 -0.24 8.67
CA ASN A 264 2.85 -0.11 8.89
C ASN A 264 3.30 1.27 8.40
N GLU A 265 4.08 1.98 9.20
CA GLU A 265 4.69 3.25 8.79
C GLU A 265 5.77 3.04 7.71
N GLU A 266 6.41 1.87 7.68
CA GLU A 266 7.43 1.48 6.70
C GLU A 266 7.07 0.18 5.99
N ILE A 267 7.60 -0.01 4.77
CA ILE A 267 7.43 -1.23 3.97
C ILE A 267 8.01 -2.43 4.72
N LEU A 268 7.12 -3.19 5.34
CA LEU A 268 7.46 -4.53 5.82
C LEU A 268 7.54 -5.43 4.59
N LEU A 269 8.74 -5.93 4.30
CA LEU A 269 8.94 -6.88 3.21
C LEU A 269 7.88 -8.00 3.32
N PRO A 270 7.16 -8.34 2.23
CA PRO A 270 6.10 -9.35 2.24
C PRO A 270 6.45 -10.66 2.95
N LEU A 271 7.70 -11.12 2.79
CA LEU A 271 8.22 -12.32 3.44
C LEU A 271 8.23 -12.19 4.97
N THR A 272 8.70 -11.05 5.48
CA THR A 272 8.68 -10.73 6.90
C THR A 272 7.25 -10.64 7.41
N PHE A 273 6.35 -10.00 6.65
CA PHE A 273 4.93 -9.94 7.00
C PHE A 273 4.35 -11.34 7.22
N PHE A 274 4.47 -12.25 6.24
CA PHE A 274 3.84 -13.57 6.31
C PHE A 274 4.35 -14.40 7.48
N GLU A 275 5.62 -14.24 7.81
CA GLU A 275 6.26 -14.95 8.88
C GLU A 275 5.85 -14.38 10.27
N VAL A 276 5.81 -13.05 10.42
CA VAL A 276 5.25 -12.39 11.61
C VAL A 276 3.78 -12.77 11.80
N TYR A 277 2.99 -12.72 10.72
CA TYR A 277 1.58 -13.07 10.72
C TYR A 277 1.37 -14.52 11.19
N SER A 278 2.10 -15.47 10.60
CA SER A 278 2.05 -16.88 11.01
C SER A 278 2.37 -17.06 12.50
N THR A 279 3.37 -16.33 12.99
CA THR A 279 3.78 -16.37 14.40
C THR A 279 2.70 -15.81 15.31
N VAL A 280 2.15 -14.64 14.99
CA VAL A 280 1.08 -13.99 15.77
C VAL A 280 -0.13 -14.91 15.84
N ILE A 281 -0.59 -15.46 14.71
CA ILE A 281 -1.73 -16.38 14.68
C ILE A 281 -1.49 -17.63 15.56
N ALA A 282 -0.29 -18.21 15.51
CA ALA A 282 0.05 -19.39 16.33
C ALA A 282 0.03 -19.10 17.86
N LEU A 283 0.18 -17.83 18.24
CA LEU A 283 0.23 -17.39 19.64
C LEU A 283 -1.11 -16.88 20.18
N LEU A 284 -2.08 -16.63 19.30
CA LEU A 284 -3.43 -16.27 19.71
C LEU A 284 -4.04 -17.38 20.58
N ARG A 285 -4.52 -17.01 21.76
CA ARG A 285 -5.22 -17.90 22.71
C ARG A 285 -6.32 -17.12 23.43
N PRO A 286 -7.41 -17.78 23.87
CA PRO A 286 -8.34 -17.17 24.81
C PRO A 286 -7.62 -16.68 26.07
N GLY A 287 -7.92 -15.45 26.52
CA GLY A 287 -7.34 -14.85 27.72
C GLY A 287 -5.90 -14.30 27.59
N ARG A 288 -5.36 -14.24 26.37
CA ARG A 288 -4.05 -13.64 26.04
C ARG A 288 -4.19 -12.25 25.40
N PRO A 289 -3.07 -11.52 25.16
CA PRO A 289 -3.12 -10.23 24.48
C PRO A 289 -3.84 -10.34 23.14
N SER A 290 -4.50 -9.25 22.77
CA SER A 290 -5.22 -9.11 21.50
C SER A 290 -4.28 -9.22 20.30
N TYR A 291 -4.83 -9.45 19.10
CA TYR A 291 -4.03 -9.51 17.86
C TYR A 291 -3.07 -8.32 17.68
N PRO A 292 -3.51 -7.05 17.85
CA PRO A 292 -2.61 -5.90 17.77
C PRO A 292 -1.44 -5.92 18.75
N GLU A 293 -1.69 -6.35 19.98
CA GLU A 293 -0.67 -6.38 21.04
C GLU A 293 0.37 -7.46 20.74
N LEU A 294 -0.06 -8.65 20.31
CA LEU A 294 0.84 -9.70 19.87
C LEU A 294 1.62 -9.31 18.62
N TRP A 295 1.00 -8.60 17.68
CA TRP A 295 1.69 -8.09 16.49
C TRP A 295 2.86 -7.19 16.88
N LEU A 296 2.62 -6.22 17.75
CA LEU A 296 3.67 -5.33 18.28
C LEU A 296 4.73 -6.09 19.08
N GLU A 297 4.33 -7.00 19.98
CA GLU A 297 5.26 -7.82 20.78
C GLU A 297 6.21 -8.64 19.90
N VAL A 298 5.69 -9.24 18.83
CA VAL A 298 6.50 -10.01 17.88
C VAL A 298 7.44 -9.09 17.10
N LEU A 299 6.97 -7.93 16.62
CA LEU A 299 7.82 -6.96 15.92
C LEU A 299 8.94 -6.38 16.80
N GLU A 300 8.64 -6.00 18.04
CA GLU A 300 9.63 -5.49 19.00
C GLU A 300 10.72 -6.50 19.28
N ARG A 301 10.34 -7.77 19.45
CA ARG A 301 11.30 -8.87 19.62
C ARG A 301 12.17 -9.11 18.40
N LEU A 302 11.61 -8.93 17.21
CA LEU A 302 12.37 -9.00 15.96
C LEU A 302 13.34 -7.83 15.82
N ARG A 303 12.96 -6.62 16.25
CA ARG A 303 13.84 -5.45 16.22
C ARG A 303 14.96 -5.54 17.25
N GLY A 304 14.66 -6.05 18.46
CA GLY A 304 15.65 -6.26 19.53
C GLY A 304 16.56 -7.48 19.32
N ALA A 305 16.30 -8.28 18.29
CA ALA A 305 17.17 -9.38 17.91
C ALA A 305 18.37 -8.81 17.13
N GLU A 306 19.50 -8.58 17.81
CA GLU A 306 20.75 -8.26 17.12
C GLU A 306 21.02 -9.33 16.04
N PRO A 307 21.25 -8.92 14.77
CA PRO A 307 21.73 -9.83 13.75
C PRO A 307 23.09 -10.31 14.21
N ASP A 308 23.20 -11.60 14.49
CA ASP A 308 24.50 -12.21 14.77
C ASP A 308 25.33 -12.01 13.49
N HIS A 309 26.31 -11.09 13.54
CA HIS A 309 27.08 -10.64 12.38
C HIS A 309 27.87 -11.78 11.69
N ALA A 310 27.82 -12.99 12.23
CA ALA A 310 28.36 -14.20 11.64
C ALA A 310 27.32 -14.94 10.78
N GLN A 311 27.32 -14.64 9.49
CA GLN A 311 27.03 -15.57 8.37
C GLN A 311 25.63 -16.20 8.25
N LEU A 312 24.69 -15.96 9.16
CA LEU A 312 23.32 -16.47 8.99
C LEU A 312 22.47 -15.45 8.26
N SER A 313 21.76 -15.90 7.22
CA SER A 313 20.72 -15.09 6.60
C SER A 313 19.67 -14.74 7.67
N TRP A 314 19.07 -13.54 7.59
CA TRP A 314 18.01 -13.10 8.51
C TRP A 314 16.94 -14.20 8.73
N LYS A 315 16.64 -14.97 7.67
CA LYS A 315 15.74 -16.14 7.66
C LYS A 315 16.19 -17.29 8.57
N GLU A 316 17.47 -17.58 8.68
CA GLU A 316 18.00 -18.64 9.55
C GLU A 316 18.06 -18.21 11.03
N CYS A 317 18.41 -16.93 11.28
CA CYS A 317 18.28 -16.33 12.60
C CYS A 317 16.82 -16.34 13.08
N PHE A 318 15.91 -16.01 12.17
CA PHE A 318 14.47 -16.02 12.39
C PHE A 318 13.98 -17.42 12.82
N ILE A 319 14.26 -18.46 12.00
CA ILE A 319 13.81 -19.83 12.25
C ILE A 319 14.42 -20.42 13.53
N LYS A 320 15.71 -20.19 13.80
CA LYS A 320 16.39 -20.68 15.02
C LYS A 320 15.80 -20.08 16.30
N ARG A 321 15.45 -18.80 16.30
CA ARG A 321 14.94 -18.13 17.50
C ARG A 321 13.46 -18.45 17.75
N LEU A 322 12.64 -18.60 16.70
CA LEU A 322 11.24 -18.99 16.85
C LEU A 322 11.05 -20.44 17.35
N SER A 323 11.94 -21.34 16.94
CA SER A 323 11.93 -22.74 17.43
C SER A 323 12.37 -22.88 18.90
N GLY A 324 13.06 -21.89 19.46
CA GLY A 324 13.26 -21.76 20.91
C GLY A 324 12.03 -21.23 21.66
N PHE A 325 11.22 -20.41 20.99
CA PHE A 325 10.01 -19.81 21.54
C PHE A 325 8.85 -20.81 21.67
N LEU A 326 8.66 -21.69 20.67
CA LEU A 326 7.65 -22.76 20.71
C LEU A 326 7.92 -23.88 21.72
N LYS A 327 9.11 -23.90 22.35
CA LYS A 327 9.51 -24.88 23.37
C LYS A 327 9.25 -24.40 24.81
N ARG A 328 8.77 -23.18 25.01
CA ARG A 328 8.38 -22.61 26.32
C ARG A 328 6.88 -22.43 26.39
#